data_AF-A0AAD7JDW1-F1
#
_entry.id   AF-A0AAD7JDW1-F1
#
_cell.length_a   1.000
_cell.length_b   1.000
_cell.length_c   1.000
_cell.angle_alpha   90.00
_cell.angle_beta   90.00
_cell.angle_gamma   90.00
#
_symmetry.space_group_name_H-M   'P 1'
#
loop_
_entity.id
_entity.type
_entity.pdbx_description
1 polymer ?
#
loop_
_entity_poly.entity_id
_entity_poly.type
_entity_poly.pdbx_seq_one_letter_code
_entity_poly.pdbx_strand_id
1 'polypeptide(L)'
;MYVERLAPAEVTQPLPILFIHRTGMMGTNLLNIPDGRLGWADYFLGQGYEALLTCTSSTNLGEAGLPGSPASMALFLPRIHYGSTIQVLAPGSASHAVAREWISRFYASNVISLDSSAEEGYKIKHASSQLLPVILMTHSQAGEFGWILGDARPNQVKAIVALEPTDPPFINAIFPSFNPVRIHGLTDIPITYNPPTLRLPT
;
A
#
# COMPACT_ATOMS: atom_id res chain seq x y z
N MET A 1 3.54 12.81 -6.23
CA MET A 1 3.77 11.35 -6.19
C MET A 1 5.09 11.09 -6.89
N TYR A 2 6.03 10.42 -6.22
CA TYR A 2 7.26 9.94 -6.84
C TYR A 2 7.05 8.49 -7.30
N VAL A 3 7.68 8.11 -8.41
CA VAL A 3 7.66 6.73 -8.94
C VAL A 3 9.08 6.35 -9.33
N GLU A 4 9.60 5.30 -8.72
CA GLU A 4 10.85 4.67 -9.11
C GLU A 4 10.56 3.55 -10.11
N ARG A 5 11.31 3.49 -11.21
CA ARG A 5 11.17 2.45 -12.23
C ARG A 5 12.37 1.52 -12.18
N LEU A 6 12.09 0.25 -11.98
CA LEU A 6 13.05 -0.85 -12.10
C LEU A 6 12.69 -1.66 -13.35
N ALA A 7 13.69 -1.95 -14.17
CA ALA A 7 13.52 -2.72 -15.40
C ALA A 7 14.58 -3.84 -15.48
N PRO A 8 14.21 -5.03 -15.95
CA PRO A 8 15.16 -6.08 -16.27
C PRO A 8 16.00 -5.69 -17.50
N ALA A 9 17.06 -6.46 -17.77
CA ALA A 9 17.89 -6.26 -18.96
C ALA A 9 17.07 -6.34 -20.26
N GLU A 10 16.08 -7.24 -20.31
CA GLU A 10 15.11 -7.35 -21.39
C GLU A 10 13.69 -7.39 -20.81
N VAL A 11 12.83 -6.48 -21.27
CA VAL A 11 11.41 -6.45 -20.88
C VAL A 11 10.63 -7.37 -21.82
N THR A 12 10.09 -8.46 -21.28
CA THR A 12 9.31 -9.44 -22.06
C THR A 12 7.81 -9.34 -21.81
N GLN A 13 7.40 -8.66 -20.74
CA GLN A 13 6.00 -8.49 -20.38
C GLN A 13 5.45 -7.16 -20.93
N PRO A 14 4.23 -7.13 -21.45
CA PRO A 14 3.69 -5.95 -22.13
C PRO A 14 3.20 -4.86 -21.17
N LEU A 15 3.00 -5.18 -19.90
CA LEU A 15 2.48 -4.26 -18.89
C LEU A 15 3.41 -4.23 -17.69
N PRO A 16 3.81 -3.04 -17.18
CA PRO A 16 4.50 -2.91 -15.92
C PRO A 16 3.57 -3.20 -14.74
N ILE A 17 4.17 -3.53 -13.59
CA ILE A 17 3.49 -3.65 -12.31
C ILE A 17 3.72 -2.36 -11.53
N LEU A 18 2.65 -1.62 -11.22
CA LEU A 18 2.68 -0.45 -10.35
C LEU A 18 2.29 -0.86 -8.93
N PHE A 19 3.23 -0.73 -8.00
CA PHE A 19 3.01 -1.04 -6.59
C PHE A 19 2.73 0.22 -5.78
N ILE A 20 1.57 0.24 -5.10
CA ILE A 20 1.19 1.28 -4.14
C ILE A 20 1.21 0.70 -2.72
N HIS A 21 2.17 1.18 -1.93
CA HIS A 21 2.36 0.78 -0.53
C HIS A 21 1.35 1.44 0.40
N ARG A 22 1.26 0.92 1.63
CA ARG A 22 0.46 1.51 2.71
C ARG A 22 1.00 2.88 3.14
N THR A 23 0.12 3.74 3.64
CA THR A 23 0.47 4.90 4.47
C THR A 23 1.44 4.48 5.59
N GLY A 24 2.56 5.19 5.71
CA GLY A 24 3.62 4.92 6.69
C GLY A 24 4.73 4.00 6.20
N MET A 25 4.61 3.49 4.98
CA MET A 25 5.61 2.64 4.31
C MET A 25 6.21 3.35 3.08
N MET A 26 7.17 2.71 2.42
CA MET A 26 7.76 3.16 1.15
C MET A 26 7.77 2.01 0.13
N GLY A 27 7.96 2.34 -1.15
CA GLY A 27 8.15 1.35 -2.22
C GLY A 27 9.27 0.34 -1.95
N THR A 28 10.20 0.64 -1.03
CA THR A 28 11.27 -0.25 -0.58
C THR A 28 10.79 -1.57 0.00
N ASN A 29 9.53 -1.66 0.46
CA ASN A 29 8.97 -2.93 0.95
C ASN A 29 8.79 -3.99 -0.14
N LEU A 30 8.90 -3.62 -1.42
CA LEU A 30 8.92 -4.57 -2.52
C LEU A 30 10.33 -5.06 -2.88
N LEU A 31 11.38 -4.36 -2.45
CA LEU A 31 12.76 -4.59 -2.88
C LEU A 31 13.36 -5.85 -2.24
N ASN A 32 13.58 -5.82 -0.93
CA ASN A 32 14.19 -6.92 -0.19
C ASN A 32 13.30 -7.31 0.97
N ILE A 33 13.25 -8.61 1.25
CA ILE A 33 12.72 -9.12 2.52
C ILE A 33 13.67 -8.61 3.63
N PRO A 34 13.19 -8.21 4.83
CA PRO A 34 14.08 -7.59 5.82
C PRO A 34 15.19 -8.51 6.36
N ASP A 35 15.10 -9.82 6.10
CA ASP A 35 16.17 -10.81 6.36
C ASP A 35 17.28 -10.81 5.27
N GLY A 36 17.16 -9.97 4.23
CA GLY A 36 18.12 -9.81 3.15
C GLY A 36 17.86 -10.69 1.92
N ARG A 37 16.81 -11.51 1.92
CA ARG A 37 16.40 -12.26 0.72
C ARG A 37 15.75 -11.34 -0.31
N LEU A 38 15.81 -11.79 -1.56
CA LEU A 38 15.18 -11.13 -2.70
C LEU A 38 13.67 -10.94 -2.46
N GLY A 39 13.19 -9.74 -2.74
CA GLY A 39 11.78 -9.40 -2.63
C GLY A 39 11.00 -9.67 -3.91
N TRP A 40 9.79 -9.11 -3.97
CA TRP A 40 8.95 -9.26 -5.15
C TRP A 40 9.42 -8.43 -6.34
N ALA A 41 10.16 -7.34 -6.12
CA ALA A 41 10.78 -6.59 -7.20
C ALA A 41 11.71 -7.52 -8.02
N ASP A 42 12.63 -8.21 -7.37
CA ASP A 42 13.51 -9.20 -8.03
C ASP A 42 12.72 -10.31 -8.73
N TYR A 43 11.67 -10.82 -8.08
CA TYR A 43 10.81 -11.84 -8.68
C TYR A 43 10.16 -11.34 -9.97
N PHE A 44 9.53 -10.16 -9.95
CA PHE A 44 8.85 -9.60 -11.13
C PHE A 44 9.83 -9.24 -12.24
N LEU A 45 10.97 -8.63 -11.91
CA LEU A 45 12.04 -8.36 -12.87
C LEU A 45 12.53 -9.68 -13.51
N GLY A 46 12.71 -10.74 -12.73
CA GLY A 46 13.07 -12.07 -13.22
C GLY A 46 12.01 -12.74 -14.09
N GLN A 47 10.74 -12.30 -14.00
CA GLN A 47 9.65 -12.71 -14.89
C GLN A 47 9.48 -11.79 -16.12
N GLY A 48 10.36 -10.80 -16.28
CA GLY A 48 10.38 -9.88 -17.41
C GLY A 48 9.39 -8.70 -17.31
N TYR A 49 8.81 -8.47 -16.12
CA TYR A 49 8.02 -7.28 -15.83
C TYR A 49 8.91 -6.10 -15.48
N GLU A 50 8.48 -4.90 -15.85
CA GLU A 50 8.97 -3.69 -15.21
C GLU A 50 8.22 -3.48 -13.89
N ALA A 51 8.92 -3.06 -12.85
CA ALA A 51 8.35 -2.74 -11.55
C ALA A 51 8.39 -1.22 -11.30
N LEU A 52 7.24 -0.62 -11.03
CA LEU A 52 7.08 0.79 -10.72
C LEU A 52 6.71 0.92 -9.24
N LEU A 53 7.56 1.56 -8.45
CA LEU A 53 7.39 1.68 -7.00
C LEU A 53 6.98 3.10 -6.64
N THR A 54 5.82 3.29 -6.01
CA THR A 54 5.39 4.63 -5.62
C THR A 54 6.03 5.09 -4.32
N CYS A 55 6.07 6.40 -4.13
CA CYS A 55 6.19 7.05 -2.84
C CYS A 55 5.12 8.16 -2.73
N THR A 56 4.19 8.01 -1.78
CA THR A 56 2.92 8.76 -1.77
C THR A 56 2.92 10.05 -0.92
N SER A 57 4.00 10.40 -0.22
CA SER A 57 4.12 11.68 0.50
C SER A 57 5.45 12.40 0.25
N SER A 58 5.43 13.74 0.32
CA SER A 58 6.63 14.60 0.35
C SER A 58 7.44 14.43 1.64
N THR A 59 6.83 13.91 2.72
CA THR A 59 7.51 13.59 3.98
C THR A 59 8.52 12.45 3.84
N ASN A 60 8.34 11.55 2.87
CA ASN A 60 9.19 10.39 2.63
C ASN A 60 10.45 10.71 1.81
N LEU A 61 10.57 11.93 1.28
CA LEU A 61 11.73 12.43 0.53
C LEU A 61 12.60 13.41 1.34
N GLY A 62 12.37 13.51 2.66
CA GLY A 62 13.19 14.32 3.56
C GLY A 62 12.69 15.74 3.86
N GLU A 63 11.48 16.12 3.42
CA GLU A 63 10.88 17.39 3.84
C GLU A 63 10.18 17.25 5.20
N ALA A 64 10.92 17.59 6.26
CA ALA A 64 10.42 17.73 7.61
C ALA A 64 9.45 18.93 7.70
N GLY A 65 8.16 18.68 7.95
CA GLY A 65 7.24 19.79 8.23
C GLY A 65 5.73 19.56 8.14
N LEU A 66 5.23 18.35 7.84
CA LEU A 66 3.79 18.09 7.82
C LEU A 66 3.32 17.34 9.08
N PRO A 67 2.09 17.61 9.57
CA PRO A 67 1.53 16.91 10.72
C PRO A 67 1.27 15.46 10.33
N GLY A 68 2.13 14.55 10.79
CA GLY A 68 1.89 13.11 10.73
C GLY A 68 1.98 12.55 12.14
N SER A 69 1.04 11.70 12.52
CA SER A 69 1.02 11.12 13.87
C SER A 69 1.86 9.83 13.94
N PRO A 70 2.76 9.66 14.94
CA PRO A 70 3.44 8.38 15.21
C PRO A 70 2.50 7.24 15.62
N ALA A 71 1.20 7.52 15.79
CA ALA A 71 0.23 6.66 16.47
C ALA A 71 -0.19 5.42 15.65
N SER A 72 -0.05 5.44 14.33
CA SER A 72 -0.49 4.36 13.44
C SER A 72 0.36 3.09 13.53
N MET A 73 1.59 3.16 14.06
CA MET A 73 2.51 2.02 14.15
C MET A 73 2.31 1.15 15.39
N ALA A 74 1.87 1.75 16.51
CA ALA A 74 1.77 1.08 17.81
C ALA A 74 0.70 -0.03 17.82
N LEU A 75 -0.31 0.07 16.95
CA LEU A 75 -1.39 -0.92 16.81
C LEU A 75 -0.92 -2.27 16.23
N PHE A 76 0.27 -2.34 15.62
CA PHE A 76 0.78 -3.54 14.94
C PHE A 76 1.76 -4.39 15.78
N LEU A 77 2.03 -3.98 17.03
CA LEU A 77 3.12 -4.52 17.86
C LEU A 77 2.93 -5.94 18.44
N PRO A 78 1.96 -6.78 18.01
CA PRO A 78 2.27 -8.23 17.97
C PRO A 78 1.57 -9.05 16.86
N ARG A 79 0.94 -8.47 15.84
CA ARG A 79 0.19 -9.24 14.82
C ARG A 79 0.90 -9.33 13.47
N ILE A 80 2.18 -9.68 13.47
CA ILE A 80 2.83 -10.11 12.23
C ILE A 80 2.57 -11.61 12.05
N HIS A 81 1.73 -11.96 11.08
CA HIS A 81 1.40 -13.35 10.78
C HIS A 81 2.59 -14.03 10.11
N TYR A 82 3.12 -15.07 10.75
CA TYR A 82 4.06 -16.01 10.12
C TYR A 82 3.30 -17.32 9.87
N GLY A 83 2.66 -17.43 8.70
CA GLY A 83 1.70 -18.51 8.43
C GLY A 83 0.40 -18.40 9.24
N SER A 84 -0.41 -19.46 9.24
CA SER A 84 -1.73 -19.53 9.89
C SER A 84 -1.69 -19.56 11.43
N THR A 85 -0.54 -19.33 12.06
CA THR A 85 -0.33 -19.49 13.50
C THR A 85 0.35 -18.27 14.08
N ILE A 86 -0.28 -17.63 15.08
CA ILE A 86 0.37 -16.61 15.92
C ILE A 86 1.43 -17.33 16.76
N GLN A 87 2.70 -17.22 16.40
CA GLN A 87 3.79 -17.74 17.23
C GLN A 87 4.21 -16.70 18.27
N VAL A 88 3.83 -16.93 19.52
CA VAL A 88 4.42 -16.23 20.68
C VAL A 88 5.82 -16.81 20.90
N LEU A 89 6.86 -16.13 20.42
CA LEU A 89 8.26 -16.55 20.60
C LEU A 89 8.70 -16.29 22.05
N ALA A 90 9.10 -17.34 22.77
CA ALA A 90 9.56 -17.24 24.16
C ALA A 90 10.71 -16.21 24.30
N PRO A 91 10.63 -15.27 25.28
CA PRO A 91 11.66 -14.27 25.53
C PRO A 91 13.05 -14.90 25.72
N GLY A 92 14.06 -14.39 25.01
CA GLY A 92 15.45 -14.82 25.16
C GLY A 92 15.89 -16.03 24.32
N SER A 93 14.99 -16.64 23.55
CA SER A 93 15.39 -17.69 22.59
C SER A 93 16.16 -17.13 21.39
N ALA A 94 16.96 -17.96 20.72
CA ALA A 94 17.65 -17.58 19.48
C ALA A 94 16.66 -17.14 18.38
N SER A 95 15.52 -17.84 18.27
CA SER A 95 14.41 -17.46 17.39
C SER A 95 13.82 -16.10 17.75
N HIS A 96 13.73 -15.77 19.04
CA HIS A 96 13.29 -14.45 19.51
C HIS A 96 14.33 -13.35 19.22
N ALA A 97 15.64 -13.66 19.24
CA ALA A 97 16.69 -12.70 18.86
C ALA A 97 16.67 -12.37 17.36
N VAL A 98 16.56 -13.39 16.50
CA VAL A 98 16.44 -13.20 15.04
C VAL A 98 15.14 -12.47 14.69
N ALA A 99 14.02 -12.82 15.34
CA ALA A 99 12.76 -12.09 15.16
C ALA A 99 12.91 -10.62 15.56
N ARG A 100 13.60 -10.31 16.67
CA ARG A 100 13.87 -8.92 17.08
C ARG A 100 14.68 -8.13 16.06
N GLU A 101 15.69 -8.73 15.45
CA GLU A 101 16.49 -8.06 14.41
C GLU A 101 15.65 -7.76 13.16
N TRP A 102 14.92 -8.77 12.66
CA TRP A 102 14.02 -8.61 11.52
C TRP A 102 12.91 -7.58 11.78
N ILE A 103 12.27 -7.65 12.95
CA ILE A 103 11.26 -6.68 13.40
C ILE A 103 11.86 -5.27 13.47
N SER A 104 13.08 -5.13 13.99
CA SER A 104 13.76 -3.83 14.05
C SER A 104 14.03 -3.26 12.66
N ARG A 105 14.48 -4.08 11.71
CA ARG A 105 14.70 -3.65 10.32
C ARG A 105 13.39 -3.28 9.61
N PHE A 106 12.34 -4.05 9.86
CA PHE A 106 11.00 -3.72 9.39
C PHE A 106 10.55 -2.35 9.91
N TYR A 107 10.65 -2.11 11.22
CA TYR A 107 10.25 -0.82 11.80
C TYR A 107 11.09 0.35 11.29
N ALA A 108 12.40 0.15 11.09
CA ALA A 108 13.30 1.15 10.53
C ALA A 108 12.99 1.52 9.07
N SER A 109 12.24 0.67 8.34
CA SER A 109 11.83 0.96 6.96
C SER A 109 10.56 1.83 6.84
N ASN A 110 9.89 2.11 7.96
CA ASN A 110 8.67 2.92 7.98
C ASN A 110 8.98 4.42 8.11
N VAL A 111 8.03 5.24 7.68
CA VAL A 111 8.16 6.69 7.51
C VAL A 111 6.91 7.42 7.99
N ILE A 112 7.05 8.71 8.27
CA ILE A 112 5.92 9.56 8.66
C ILE A 112 5.04 9.78 7.43
N SER A 113 3.73 9.64 7.60
CA SER A 113 2.75 9.71 6.51
C SER A 113 1.62 10.66 6.83
N LEU A 114 0.80 10.97 5.82
CA LEU A 114 -0.40 11.79 5.97
C LEU A 114 -1.44 11.05 6.81
N ASP A 115 -2.16 11.77 7.67
CA ASP A 115 -3.21 11.17 8.51
C ASP A 115 -4.54 10.93 7.73
N SER A 116 -4.71 11.49 6.52
CA SER A 116 -5.98 11.45 5.75
C SER A 116 -5.92 10.58 4.48
N SER A 117 -6.63 9.44 4.51
CA SER A 117 -6.87 8.55 3.35
C SER A 117 -7.49 9.29 2.16
N ALA A 118 -8.48 10.17 2.41
CA ALA A 118 -9.15 10.93 1.36
C ALA A 118 -8.18 11.90 0.64
N GLU A 119 -7.31 12.58 1.39
CA GLU A 119 -6.31 13.50 0.83
C GLU A 119 -5.30 12.75 -0.04
N GLU A 120 -4.83 11.59 0.42
CA GLU A 120 -3.94 10.71 -0.34
C GLU A 120 -4.62 10.20 -1.62
N GLY A 121 -5.90 9.80 -1.53
CA GLY A 121 -6.73 9.39 -2.65
C GLY A 121 -6.84 10.46 -3.74
N TYR A 122 -7.08 11.73 -3.38
CA TYR A 122 -7.11 12.83 -4.35
C TYR A 122 -5.74 13.09 -4.98
N LYS A 123 -4.65 13.06 -4.21
CA LYS A 123 -3.29 13.26 -4.72
C LYS A 123 -2.88 12.17 -5.71
N ILE A 124 -3.18 10.91 -5.40
CA ILE A 124 -2.93 9.76 -6.29
C ILE A 124 -3.80 9.86 -7.55
N LYS A 125 -5.10 10.16 -7.40
CA LYS A 125 -6.01 10.35 -8.55
C LYS A 125 -5.51 11.45 -9.48
N HIS A 126 -5.05 12.58 -8.94
CA HIS A 126 -4.47 13.67 -9.72
C HIS A 126 -3.17 13.26 -10.42
N ALA A 127 -2.23 12.65 -9.69
CA ALA A 127 -0.94 12.22 -10.24
C ALA A 127 -1.07 11.14 -11.33
N SER A 128 -2.15 10.34 -11.30
CA SER A 128 -2.42 9.32 -12.31
C SER A 128 -2.81 9.84 -13.69
N SER A 129 -2.90 11.16 -13.91
CA SER A 129 -3.21 11.74 -15.23
C SER A 129 -2.23 11.31 -16.32
N GLN A 130 -1.00 10.98 -15.95
CA GLN A 130 0.06 10.51 -16.85
C GLN A 130 0.29 8.99 -16.75
N LEU A 131 -0.63 8.25 -16.13
CA LEU A 131 -0.50 6.81 -15.94
C LEU A 131 -0.52 6.08 -17.29
N LEU A 132 0.52 5.32 -17.56
CA LEU A 132 0.57 4.38 -18.69
C LEU A 132 -0.26 3.12 -18.37
N PRO A 133 -0.59 2.27 -19.36
CA PRO A 133 -1.23 0.99 -19.07
C PRO A 133 -0.42 0.16 -18.06
N VAL A 134 -1.03 -0.26 -16.95
CA VAL A 134 -0.36 -0.99 -15.86
C VAL A 134 -1.23 -2.10 -15.26
N ILE A 135 -0.58 -3.07 -14.62
CA ILE A 135 -1.18 -3.90 -13.57
C ILE A 135 -0.96 -3.16 -12.25
N LEU A 136 -2.04 -2.90 -11.51
CA LEU A 136 -1.97 -2.18 -10.24
C LEU A 136 -1.94 -3.18 -9.08
N MET A 137 -0.93 -3.09 -8.23
CA MET A 137 -0.81 -3.88 -7.02
C MET A 137 -0.85 -2.96 -5.80
N THR A 138 -1.77 -3.21 -4.88
CA THR A 138 -1.97 -2.39 -3.68
C THR A 138 -1.86 -3.23 -2.42
N HIS A 139 -1.43 -2.63 -1.31
CA HIS A 139 -1.29 -3.32 -0.03
C HIS A 139 -1.98 -2.57 1.12
N SER A 140 -2.76 -3.29 1.93
CA SER A 140 -3.39 -2.76 3.15
C SER A 140 -4.23 -1.51 2.87
N GLN A 141 -3.92 -0.37 3.51
CA GLN A 141 -4.67 0.88 3.34
C GLN A 141 -4.72 1.36 1.89
N ALA A 142 -3.70 1.03 1.08
CA ALA A 142 -3.69 1.38 -0.33
C ALA A 142 -4.70 0.60 -1.17
N GLY A 143 -5.41 -0.37 -0.60
CA GLY A 143 -6.49 -1.11 -1.24
C GLY A 143 -7.48 -0.19 -1.96
N GLU A 144 -7.91 0.88 -1.30
CA GLU A 144 -8.87 1.82 -1.85
C GLU A 144 -8.35 2.58 -3.08
N PHE A 145 -7.04 2.85 -3.13
CA PHE A 145 -6.40 3.53 -4.26
C PHE A 145 -6.49 2.70 -5.54
N GLY A 146 -6.56 1.37 -5.40
CA GLY A 146 -6.88 0.44 -6.48
C GLY A 146 -8.16 0.83 -7.21
N TRP A 147 -9.25 0.95 -6.46
CA TRP A 147 -10.58 1.26 -6.98
C TRP A 147 -10.66 2.69 -7.52
N ILE A 148 -10.04 3.65 -6.82
CA ILE A 148 -9.97 5.05 -7.26
C ILE A 148 -9.31 5.17 -8.63
N LEU A 149 -8.18 4.49 -8.83
CA LEU A 149 -7.45 4.55 -10.10
C LEU A 149 -8.15 3.75 -11.20
N GLY A 150 -8.76 2.61 -10.86
CA GLY A 150 -9.59 1.84 -11.79
C GLY A 150 -10.75 2.67 -12.34
N ASP A 151 -11.44 3.41 -11.48
CA ASP A 151 -12.51 4.35 -11.87
C ASP A 151 -11.98 5.54 -12.68
N ALA A 152 -10.87 6.15 -12.23
CA ALA A 152 -10.34 7.36 -12.86
C ALA A 152 -9.65 7.09 -14.20
N ARG A 153 -9.06 5.90 -14.39
CA ARG A 153 -8.21 5.52 -15.52
C ARG A 153 -8.56 4.11 -16.04
N PRO A 154 -9.83 3.85 -16.43
CA PRO A 154 -10.31 2.50 -16.74
C PRO A 154 -9.63 1.87 -17.97
N ASN A 155 -9.08 2.70 -18.87
CA ASN A 155 -8.34 2.20 -20.03
C ASN A 155 -6.87 1.92 -19.74
N GLN A 156 -6.32 2.39 -18.61
CA GLN A 156 -4.90 2.29 -18.26
C GLN A 156 -4.71 1.24 -17.16
N VAL A 157 -5.59 1.18 -16.17
CA VAL A 157 -5.55 0.13 -15.15
C VAL A 157 -6.12 -1.16 -15.75
N LYS A 158 -5.24 -2.12 -16.07
CA LYS A 158 -5.63 -3.38 -16.74
C LYS A 158 -6.04 -4.48 -15.77
N ALA A 159 -5.51 -4.43 -14.56
CA ALA A 159 -5.86 -5.34 -13.46
C ALA A 159 -5.55 -4.66 -12.13
N ILE A 160 -6.27 -5.07 -11.08
CA ILE A 160 -6.04 -4.66 -9.69
C ILE A 160 -5.78 -5.92 -8.87
N VAL A 161 -4.64 -5.98 -8.20
CA VAL A 161 -4.27 -7.00 -7.21
C VAL A 161 -4.21 -6.33 -5.85
N ALA A 162 -5.26 -6.50 -5.05
CA ALA A 162 -5.37 -5.93 -3.71
C ALA A 162 -4.91 -6.94 -2.66
N LEU A 163 -3.79 -6.65 -2.00
CA LEU A 163 -3.16 -7.50 -1.00
C LEU A 163 -3.63 -7.07 0.38
N GLU A 164 -4.50 -7.89 0.97
CA GLU A 164 -5.08 -7.66 2.30
C GLU A 164 -5.61 -6.22 2.47
N PRO A 165 -6.49 -5.73 1.57
CA PRO A 165 -6.96 -4.35 1.61
C PRO A 165 -7.66 -4.04 2.95
N THR A 166 -7.49 -2.82 3.44
CA THR A 166 -8.02 -2.40 4.74
C THR A 166 -9.55 -2.42 4.77
N ASP A 167 -10.07 -3.19 5.72
CA ASP A 167 -11.45 -3.19 6.21
C ASP A 167 -12.56 -3.47 5.16
N PRO A 168 -13.74 -3.94 5.60
CA PRO A 168 -14.88 -4.05 4.71
C PRO A 168 -15.37 -2.68 4.21
N PRO A 169 -16.18 -2.64 3.14
CA PRO A 169 -16.83 -1.41 2.68
C PRO A 169 -17.61 -0.72 3.81
N PHE A 170 -17.70 0.61 3.76
CA PHE A 170 -18.49 1.48 4.65
C PHE A 170 -18.09 1.57 6.14
N ILE A 171 -17.28 0.66 6.68
CA ILE A 171 -16.98 0.65 8.13
C ILE A 171 -15.57 0.12 8.41
N ASN A 172 -14.85 0.76 9.34
CA ASN A 172 -13.65 0.14 9.90
C ASN A 172 -14.07 -0.95 10.90
N ALA A 173 -13.73 -2.20 10.62
CA ALA A 173 -14.10 -3.35 11.45
C ALA A 173 -12.91 -3.93 12.22
N ILE A 174 -11.69 -3.67 11.75
CA ILE A 174 -10.45 -4.21 12.30
C ILE A 174 -9.67 -3.14 13.06
N PHE A 175 -9.66 -1.90 12.55
CA PHE A 175 -8.88 -0.80 13.14
C PHE A 175 -9.78 0.29 13.75
N PRO A 176 -9.50 0.77 14.97
CA PRO A 176 -10.17 1.95 15.51
C PRO A 176 -9.92 3.18 14.63
N SER A 177 -10.82 4.17 14.60
CA SER A 177 -12.12 4.16 15.26
C SER A 177 -13.13 3.35 14.42
N PHE A 178 -13.87 2.42 15.05
CA PHE A 178 -14.81 1.48 14.41
C PHE A 178 -16.08 2.19 13.90
N ASN A 179 -15.87 3.20 13.06
CA ASN A 179 -16.85 4.16 12.62
C ASN A 179 -17.12 3.99 11.12
N PRO A 180 -18.25 4.52 10.65
CA PRO A 180 -18.49 4.64 9.22
C PRO A 180 -17.36 5.41 8.53
N VAL A 181 -16.85 4.84 7.46
CA VAL A 181 -15.80 5.37 6.58
C VAL A 181 -16.11 4.93 5.15
N ARG A 182 -15.32 5.32 4.16
CA ARG A 182 -15.55 4.95 2.76
C ARG A 182 -16.99 5.22 2.35
N ILE A 183 -17.45 6.46 2.56
CA ILE A 183 -18.84 6.87 2.34
C ILE A 183 -19.32 6.66 0.90
N HIS A 184 -18.37 6.42 -0.02
CA HIS A 184 -18.61 6.04 -1.41
C HIS A 184 -18.48 4.54 -1.64
N GLY A 185 -18.64 3.69 -0.63
CA GLY A 185 -18.57 2.23 -0.71
C GLY A 185 -17.17 1.68 -0.47
N LEU A 186 -16.39 1.59 -1.54
CA LEU A 186 -15.03 1.02 -1.49
C LEU A 186 -13.94 2.06 -1.17
N THR A 187 -14.29 3.34 -1.19
CA THR A 187 -13.32 4.45 -1.19
C THR A 187 -13.81 5.63 -0.35
N ASP A 188 -12.87 6.40 0.22
CA ASP A 188 -13.18 7.65 0.92
C ASP A 188 -13.51 8.82 0.00
N ILE A 189 -13.16 8.73 -1.29
CA ILE A 189 -13.50 9.74 -2.31
C ILE A 189 -14.47 9.19 -3.36
N PRO A 190 -15.21 10.04 -4.10
CA PRO A 190 -16.20 9.58 -5.07
C PRO A 190 -15.60 8.71 -6.19
N ILE A 191 -16.30 7.60 -6.48
CA ILE A 191 -16.12 6.72 -7.65
C ILE A 191 -17.47 6.49 -8.35
N THR A 192 -17.43 6.07 -9.61
CA THR A 192 -18.60 5.86 -10.45
C THR A 192 -19.16 4.45 -10.26
N TYR A 193 -20.48 4.36 -10.06
CA TYR A 193 -21.21 3.09 -9.98
C TYR A 193 -22.12 2.91 -11.19
N ASN A 194 -22.28 1.67 -11.63
CA ASN A 194 -23.28 1.29 -12.62
C ASN A 194 -24.14 0.13 -12.09
N PRO A 195 -25.45 0.32 -11.86
CA PRO A 195 -26.19 1.58 -12.03
C PRO A 195 -25.73 2.68 -11.05
N PRO A 196 -25.95 3.97 -11.36
CA PRO A 196 -25.63 5.07 -10.45
C PRO A 196 -26.27 4.88 -9.08
N THR A 197 -25.53 5.15 -8.01
CA THR A 197 -26.07 5.09 -6.65
C THR A 197 -27.06 6.23 -6.43
N LEU A 198 -28.21 5.91 -5.84
CA LEU A 198 -29.16 6.91 -5.35
C LEU A 198 -28.46 7.70 -4.25
N ARG A 199 -28.31 9.01 -4.41
CA ARG A 199 -27.91 9.88 -3.30
C ARG A 199 -28.97 9.73 -2.22
N LEU A 200 -28.59 9.21 -1.05
CA LEU A 200 -29.45 9.34 0.13
C LEU A 200 -29.58 10.85 0.41
N PRO A 201 -30.80 11.38 0.60
CA PRO A 201 -30.98 12.79 0.91
C PRO A 201 -30.19 13.14 2.18
N THR A 202 -29.42 14.23 2.09
CA THR A 202 -28.63 14.83 3.16
C THR A 202 -29.48 15.35 4.30
#